data_AF-A0A0W8C3L3-F1
#
_entry.id   AF-A0A0W8C3L3-F1
#
_cell.length_a   1.000
_cell.length_b   1.000
_cell.length_c   1.000
_cell.angle_alpha   90.00
_cell.angle_beta   90.00
_cell.angle_gamma   90.00
#
_symmetry.space_group_name_H-M   'P 1'
#
loop_
_entity.id
_entity.type
_entity.pdbx_description
1 polymer ?
#
loop_
_entity_poly.entity_id
_entity_poly.type
_entity_poly.pdbx_seq_one_letter_code
_entity_poly.pdbx_strand_id
1 'polypeptide(L)'
;MAWCRSSSPLSRLLPLCAATGGSFLATRSITLCSGADASPSIHAHSYSDGHQLRSPRMIVGDPDAFARKMKKFTQDGADQLLVIADFDRTLTPYYKQRRDPQAPLEQESSSHGLLMTSSVLQPQVCAGEQELFARFYPVEMSPTLSAAEKLPFMEQWWNSAHALLVEYKLTKDQVEQAVALGSLSFRHGFHPLFKLLNDQQVPTLIFSAGLYDVIHAALEREFTVESKRNGSSTVNNQTSTSSNVHVVSNMMRFDTQGVIEGFEGKLIHSLNKNARVLLDSPFWEECQLEKRRNVLLLGDSPGDTRMAEGLNADEIIRVGFLNVHVDEKLDEYLDLYDVVFTHDASLVPVQMLIEQMTVSSKAKKK
;
A
#
# COMPACT_ATOMS: atom_id res chain seq x y z
N MET A 1 -27.98 47.64 -23.24
CA MET A 1 -29.42 47.78 -22.96
C MET A 1 -29.81 46.69 -21.96
N ALA A 2 -30.32 47.08 -20.78
CA ALA A 2 -30.88 46.29 -19.66
C ALA A 2 -29.94 45.19 -19.06
N TRP A 3 -29.37 45.24 -17.85
CA TRP A 3 -29.76 45.78 -16.53
C TRP A 3 -31.17 45.37 -16.08
N CYS A 4 -31.24 44.37 -15.20
CA CYS A 4 -32.21 44.38 -14.11
C CYS A 4 -31.58 43.77 -12.84
N ARG A 5 -31.59 44.59 -11.77
CA ARG A 5 -31.17 44.28 -10.40
C ARG A 5 -32.40 43.90 -9.57
N SER A 6 -32.11 43.39 -8.37
CA SER A 6 -32.90 43.45 -7.13
C SER A 6 -34.03 42.40 -7.02
N SER A 7 -34.35 41.80 -5.88
CA SER A 7 -34.04 42.10 -4.47
C SER A 7 -34.56 40.95 -3.59
N SER A 8 -33.82 40.58 -2.55
CA SER A 8 -34.39 40.07 -1.29
C SER A 8 -34.80 41.28 -0.42
N PRO A 9 -35.78 41.19 0.52
CA PRO A 9 -35.39 40.83 1.89
C PRO A 9 -36.48 40.26 2.85
N LEU A 10 -35.97 39.74 3.99
CA LEU A 10 -36.47 39.76 5.37
C LEU A 10 -37.66 38.87 5.85
N SER A 11 -37.27 37.90 6.71
CA SER A 11 -37.68 37.73 8.12
C SER A 11 -39.14 37.46 8.53
N ARG A 12 -39.36 36.35 9.26
CA ARG A 12 -40.21 36.30 10.49
C ARG A 12 -40.00 35.01 11.33
N LEU A 13 -39.47 35.25 12.53
CA LEU A 13 -39.65 34.62 13.85
C LEU A 13 -40.50 33.33 14.07
N LEU A 14 -39.84 32.40 14.80
CA LEU A 14 -40.25 31.40 15.84
C LEU A 14 -41.60 31.59 16.58
N PRO A 15 -42.22 30.53 17.21
CA PRO A 15 -41.69 29.74 18.37
C PRO A 15 -42.00 28.21 18.35
N LEU A 16 -41.17 27.31 18.92
CA LEU A 16 -40.98 26.90 20.34
C LEU A 16 -42.18 26.19 21.01
N CYS A 17 -42.04 24.89 21.27
CA CYS A 17 -42.63 24.10 22.38
C CYS A 17 -41.86 22.75 22.41
N ALA A 18 -41.08 22.36 23.43
CA ALA A 18 -41.27 22.22 24.87
C ALA A 18 -41.18 20.72 25.23
N ALA A 19 -40.25 20.40 26.11
CA ALA A 19 -39.95 19.08 26.63
C ALA A 19 -40.79 18.77 27.88
N THR A 20 -41.15 17.49 28.04
CA THR A 20 -41.51 16.81 29.30
C THR A 20 -41.14 15.33 29.07
N GLY A 21 -40.31 14.64 29.84
CA GLY A 21 -40.30 14.50 31.30
C GLY A 21 -41.04 13.21 31.67
N GLY A 22 -40.33 12.17 32.11
CA GLY A 22 -40.97 10.94 32.58
C GLY A 22 -40.02 9.76 32.83
N SER A 23 -39.44 9.68 34.03
CA SER A 23 -38.84 8.47 34.59
C SER A 23 -39.92 7.46 35.00
N PHE A 24 -39.74 6.18 34.67
CA PHE A 24 -40.34 5.07 35.42
C PHE A 24 -39.33 3.92 35.54
N LEU A 25 -39.00 3.59 36.79
CA LEU A 25 -38.41 2.32 37.20
C LEU A 25 -39.52 1.26 37.24
N ALA A 26 -39.31 0.11 36.61
CA ALA A 26 -40.02 -1.12 36.95
C ALA A 26 -39.12 -2.35 36.69
N THR A 27 -39.18 -3.23 37.68
CA THR A 27 -38.39 -4.43 37.95
C THR A 27 -38.63 -5.61 36.99
N ARG A 28 -37.55 -6.37 36.79
CA ARG A 28 -37.41 -7.83 36.50
C ARG A 28 -38.62 -8.60 35.98
N SER A 29 -38.42 -9.28 34.84
CA SER A 29 -38.81 -10.69 34.67
C SER A 29 -37.84 -11.39 33.72
N ILE A 30 -37.27 -12.48 34.21
CA ILE A 30 -36.47 -13.45 33.46
C ILE A 30 -37.46 -14.31 32.68
N THR A 31 -37.29 -14.40 31.37
CA THR A 31 -37.88 -15.49 30.59
C THR A 31 -36.85 -15.91 29.55
N LEU A 32 -36.30 -17.11 29.76
CA LEU A 32 -35.52 -17.83 28.76
C LEU A 32 -36.40 -18.07 27.53
N CYS A 33 -35.98 -17.57 26.37
CA CYS A 33 -36.30 -18.20 25.10
C CYS A 33 -34.98 -18.38 24.34
N SER A 34 -34.72 -19.64 24.06
CA SER A 34 -33.58 -20.22 23.36
C SER A 34 -33.49 -19.78 21.90
N GLY A 35 -32.26 -19.54 21.46
CA GLY A 35 -31.78 -19.97 20.15
C GLY A 35 -32.19 -19.11 18.95
N ALA A 36 -31.45 -18.02 18.74
CA ALA A 36 -31.08 -17.58 17.41
C ALA A 36 -29.71 -16.91 17.50
N ASP A 37 -28.70 -17.58 16.96
CA ASP A 37 -27.39 -17.00 16.69
C ASP A 37 -27.58 -15.75 15.83
N ALA A 38 -27.35 -14.59 16.43
CA ALA A 38 -27.12 -13.35 15.73
C ALA A 38 -25.77 -12.83 16.18
N SER A 39 -24.70 -13.49 15.71
CA SER A 39 -23.41 -12.83 15.60
C SER A 39 -23.61 -11.63 14.67
N PRO A 40 -23.35 -10.38 15.10
CA PRO A 40 -23.34 -9.28 14.17
C PRO A 40 -22.08 -9.45 13.32
N SER A 41 -22.20 -10.12 12.17
CA SER A 41 -21.20 -10.02 11.13
C SER A 41 -21.26 -8.60 10.60
N ILE A 42 -20.45 -7.72 11.19
CA ILE A 42 -20.12 -6.44 10.59
C ILE A 42 -19.25 -6.81 9.40
N HIS A 43 -19.87 -7.09 8.26
CA HIS A 43 -19.21 -6.90 6.98
C HIS A 43 -18.73 -5.45 7.02
N ALA A 44 -17.42 -5.26 7.23
CA ALA A 44 -16.74 -4.00 6.98
C ALA A 44 -17.34 -3.47 5.68
N HIS A 45 -17.99 -2.31 5.75
CA HIS A 45 -18.74 -1.76 4.63
C HIS A 45 -17.88 -1.91 3.38
N SER A 46 -18.27 -2.84 2.50
CA SER A 46 -17.69 -2.94 1.18
C SER A 46 -18.01 -1.59 0.54
N TYR A 47 -17.02 -0.71 0.51
CA TYR A 47 -17.12 0.57 -0.15
C TYR A 47 -17.22 0.24 -1.64
N SER A 48 -18.47 0.05 -2.07
CA SER A 48 -18.83 -0.49 -3.37
C SER A 48 -18.57 0.57 -4.43
N ASP A 49 -17.51 0.39 -5.21
CA ASP A 49 -17.26 1.13 -6.47
C ASP A 49 -18.22 0.63 -7.59
N GLY A 50 -19.50 0.38 -7.23
CA GLY A 50 -20.53 -0.15 -8.12
C GLY A 50 -20.28 -1.57 -8.65
N HIS A 51 -19.31 -2.31 -8.11
CA HIS A 51 -18.90 -3.68 -8.51
C HIS A 51 -18.59 -3.87 -10.03
N GLN A 52 -18.48 -2.79 -10.81
CA GLN A 52 -18.16 -2.85 -12.23
C GLN A 52 -16.73 -2.37 -12.45
N LEU A 53 -15.83 -3.33 -12.70
CA LEU A 53 -14.44 -3.02 -13.02
C LEU A 53 -14.41 -2.23 -14.34
N ARG A 54 -14.04 -0.95 -14.27
CA ARG A 54 -13.73 -0.16 -15.47
C ARG A 54 -12.37 -0.58 -16.01
N SER A 55 -12.17 -0.40 -17.32
CA SER A 55 -10.88 -0.74 -17.93
C SER A 55 -9.76 0.13 -17.37
N PRO A 56 -8.60 -0.45 -16.98
CA PRO A 56 -7.45 0.32 -16.54
C PRO A 56 -7.00 1.34 -17.59
N ARG A 57 -6.56 2.51 -17.13
CA ARG A 57 -6.05 3.58 -17.99
C ARG A 57 -4.71 4.07 -17.47
N MET A 58 -3.86 4.52 -18.38
CA MET A 58 -2.67 5.30 -18.10
C MET A 58 -2.96 6.74 -18.48
N ILE A 59 -2.86 7.64 -17.51
CA ILE A 59 -3.12 9.06 -17.68
C ILE A 59 -1.84 9.81 -17.31
N VAL A 60 -1.38 10.71 -18.17
CA VAL A 60 -0.20 11.53 -17.94
C VAL A 60 -0.66 12.95 -17.66
N GLY A 61 -0.30 13.50 -16.50
CA GLY A 61 -0.77 14.82 -16.06
C GLY A 61 -0.24 15.96 -16.94
N ASP A 62 1.08 16.05 -17.09
CA ASP A 62 1.76 16.96 -18.01
C ASP A 62 2.62 16.16 -19.01
N PRO A 63 2.11 15.93 -20.24
CA PRO A 63 2.83 15.17 -21.27
C PRO A 63 4.19 15.76 -21.65
N ASP A 64 4.32 17.09 -21.64
CA ASP A 64 5.57 17.75 -22.04
C ASP A 64 6.63 17.63 -20.94
N ALA A 65 6.23 17.81 -19.67
CA ALA A 65 7.12 17.54 -18.54
C ALA A 65 7.54 16.08 -18.50
N PHE A 66 6.59 15.16 -18.62
CA PHE A 66 6.87 13.73 -18.64
C PHE A 66 7.84 13.35 -19.76
N ALA A 67 7.65 13.87 -20.97
CA ALA A 67 8.56 13.63 -22.09
C ALA A 67 9.98 14.15 -21.85
N ARG A 68 10.14 15.31 -21.18
CA ARG A 68 11.46 15.83 -20.78
C ARG A 68 12.15 14.92 -19.77
N LYS A 69 11.41 14.43 -18.76
CA LYS A 69 11.93 13.49 -17.76
C LYS A 69 12.35 12.17 -18.41
N MET A 70 11.49 11.59 -19.25
CA MET A 70 11.79 10.36 -19.99
C MET A 70 13.04 10.51 -20.86
N LYS A 71 13.21 11.66 -21.54
CA LYS A 71 14.42 11.94 -22.31
C LYS A 71 15.68 11.90 -21.45
N LYS A 72 15.66 12.50 -20.25
CA LYS A 72 16.78 12.44 -19.31
C LYS A 72 17.07 11.01 -18.87
N PHE A 73 16.04 10.25 -18.48
CA PHE A 73 16.20 8.85 -18.07
C PHE A 73 16.81 8.00 -19.19
N THR A 74 16.35 8.15 -20.44
CA THR A 74 16.90 7.42 -21.59
C THR A 74 18.35 7.83 -21.90
N GLN A 75 18.70 9.12 -21.74
CA GLN A 75 20.08 9.60 -21.96
C GLN A 75 21.06 9.04 -20.92
N ASP A 76 20.63 8.99 -19.66
CA ASP A 76 21.44 8.56 -18.51
C ASP A 76 21.52 7.03 -18.40
N GLY A 77 20.42 6.33 -18.72
CA GLY A 77 20.34 4.87 -18.78
C GLY A 77 20.25 4.15 -17.43
N ALA A 78 20.33 2.82 -17.47
CA ALA A 78 20.14 1.94 -16.32
C ALA A 78 21.10 2.21 -15.15
N ASP A 79 22.34 2.61 -15.46
CA ASP A 79 23.41 2.80 -14.47
C ASP A 79 23.12 3.96 -13.50
N GLN A 80 22.23 4.90 -13.87
CA GLN A 80 21.78 6.00 -13.02
C GLN A 80 20.37 5.82 -12.47
N LEU A 81 19.67 4.73 -12.81
CA LEU A 81 18.30 4.47 -12.40
C LEU A 81 18.23 3.80 -11.01
N LEU A 82 17.35 4.31 -10.15
CA LEU A 82 16.85 3.69 -8.94
C LEU A 82 15.33 3.54 -9.05
N VAL A 83 14.79 2.37 -8.67
CA VAL A 83 13.36 2.19 -8.49
C VAL A 83 13.04 2.22 -7.00
N ILE A 84 12.02 2.99 -6.61
CA ILE A 84 11.45 2.96 -5.26
C ILE A 84 9.97 2.65 -5.38
N ALA A 85 9.51 1.59 -4.75
CA ALA A 85 8.13 1.14 -4.82
C ALA A 85 7.56 0.94 -3.43
N ASP A 86 6.33 1.42 -3.19
CA ASP A 86 5.53 0.88 -2.11
C ASP A 86 5.15 -0.59 -2.40
N PHE A 87 4.75 -1.35 -1.37
CA PHE A 87 4.35 -2.74 -1.51
C PHE A 87 2.84 -2.94 -1.61
N ASP A 88 2.10 -2.56 -0.57
CA ASP A 88 0.68 -2.88 -0.41
C ASP A 88 -0.13 -2.03 -1.38
N ARG A 89 -0.97 -2.64 -2.23
CA ARG A 89 -1.76 -1.92 -3.26
C ARG A 89 -0.92 -1.23 -4.34
N THR A 90 0.40 -1.35 -4.31
CA THR A 90 1.30 -0.89 -5.36
C THR A 90 1.92 -2.07 -6.11
N LEU A 91 2.64 -2.96 -5.44
CA LEU A 91 3.13 -4.22 -6.02
C LEU A 91 2.11 -5.34 -5.89
N THR A 92 1.28 -5.29 -4.86
CA THR A 92 0.09 -6.14 -4.71
C THR A 92 -1.14 -5.40 -5.27
N PRO A 93 -2.16 -6.12 -5.79
CA PRO A 93 -3.36 -5.49 -6.32
C PRO A 93 -4.26 -4.98 -5.19
N TYR A 94 -5.24 -4.15 -5.54
CA TYR A 94 -6.30 -3.76 -4.63
C TYR A 94 -7.36 -4.86 -4.50
N TYR A 95 -7.71 -5.51 -5.61
CA TYR A 95 -8.64 -6.63 -5.63
C TYR A 95 -7.93 -7.95 -5.86
N LYS A 96 -8.48 -9.02 -5.26
CA LYS A 96 -8.04 -10.38 -5.55
C LYS A 96 -8.29 -10.72 -7.02
N GLN A 97 -7.40 -11.52 -7.58
CA GLN A 97 -7.59 -12.07 -8.92
C GLN A 97 -8.84 -12.96 -8.97
N ARG A 98 -9.85 -12.55 -9.75
CA ARG A 98 -11.06 -13.34 -9.94
C ARG A 98 -10.82 -14.44 -10.96
N ARG A 99 -11.22 -15.67 -10.61
CA ARG A 99 -11.29 -16.78 -11.58
C ARG A 99 -12.54 -16.67 -12.46
N ASP A 100 -13.63 -16.17 -11.87
CA ASP A 100 -14.90 -15.91 -12.55
C ASP A 100 -15.14 -14.39 -12.62
N PRO A 101 -15.22 -13.79 -13.83
CA PRO A 101 -15.53 -12.38 -14.02
C PRO A 101 -16.87 -11.93 -13.42
N GLN A 102 -17.79 -12.87 -13.13
CA GLN A 102 -19.08 -12.59 -12.51
C GLN A 102 -19.06 -12.67 -10.98
N ALA A 103 -18.00 -13.23 -10.38
CA ALA A 103 -17.84 -13.25 -8.92
C ALA A 103 -17.72 -11.82 -8.37
N PRO A 104 -18.23 -11.55 -7.15
CA PRO A 104 -18.06 -10.24 -6.53
C PRO A 104 -16.57 -9.90 -6.38
N LEU A 105 -16.26 -8.62 -6.46
CA LEU A 105 -14.90 -8.13 -6.17
C LEU A 105 -14.61 -8.33 -4.69
N GLU A 106 -13.52 -9.02 -4.40
CA GLU A 106 -12.96 -9.15 -3.06
C GLU A 106 -11.70 -8.31 -2.96
N GLN A 107 -11.58 -7.53 -1.89
CA GLN A 107 -10.36 -6.79 -1.62
C GLN A 107 -9.25 -7.78 -1.27
N GLU A 108 -8.06 -7.56 -1.83
CA GLU A 108 -6.86 -8.30 -1.43
C GLU A 108 -6.46 -7.87 -0.01
N SER A 109 -5.66 -8.65 0.71
CA SER A 109 -5.11 -8.20 2.00
C SER A 109 -3.90 -7.28 1.82
N SER A 110 -3.70 -6.32 2.74
CA SER A 110 -2.37 -5.71 2.94
C SER A 110 -1.48 -6.67 3.73
N SER A 111 -0.19 -6.38 3.92
CA SER A 111 0.69 -7.20 4.76
C SER A 111 0.19 -7.29 6.21
N HIS A 112 -0.34 -6.18 6.74
CA HIS A 112 -1.00 -6.16 8.05
C HIS A 112 -2.28 -7.00 8.04
N GLY A 113 -3.16 -6.76 7.07
CA GLY A 113 -4.43 -7.47 6.94
C GLY A 113 -4.22 -8.98 6.82
N LEU A 114 -3.25 -9.43 6.01
CA LEU A 114 -2.95 -10.85 5.83
C LEU A 114 -2.62 -11.52 7.16
N LEU A 115 -1.79 -10.88 7.98
CA LEU A 115 -1.36 -11.46 9.25
C LEU A 115 -2.46 -11.35 10.31
N MET A 116 -2.98 -10.14 10.53
CA MET A 116 -3.85 -9.83 11.66
C MET A 116 -5.24 -10.44 11.53
N THR A 117 -5.72 -10.72 10.30
CA THR A 117 -6.98 -11.44 10.07
C THR A 117 -6.79 -12.93 9.81
N SER A 118 -5.56 -13.45 9.93
CA SER A 118 -5.27 -14.87 9.73
C SER A 118 -5.91 -15.72 10.83
N SER A 119 -6.48 -16.86 10.44
CA SER A 119 -6.98 -17.87 11.39
C SER A 119 -5.88 -18.55 12.21
N VAL A 120 -4.61 -18.30 11.86
CA VAL A 120 -3.43 -18.76 12.62
C VAL A 120 -3.28 -17.98 13.93
N LEU A 121 -3.79 -16.75 13.98
CA LEU A 121 -3.74 -15.91 15.17
C LEU A 121 -4.98 -16.07 16.04
N GLN A 122 -4.86 -15.61 17.28
CA GLN A 122 -5.98 -15.62 18.21
C GLN A 122 -7.11 -14.69 17.68
N PRO A 123 -8.40 -15.08 17.78
CA PRO A 123 -9.51 -14.28 17.26
C PRO A 123 -9.55 -12.83 17.77
N GLN A 124 -9.01 -12.58 18.95
CA GLN A 124 -8.89 -11.26 19.57
C GLN A 124 -7.97 -10.31 18.79
N VAL A 125 -6.92 -10.82 18.13
CA VAL A 125 -6.06 -10.01 17.27
C VAL A 125 -6.84 -9.50 16.07
N CYS A 126 -7.61 -10.39 15.43
CA CYS A 126 -8.46 -10.04 14.29
C CYS A 126 -9.55 -9.03 14.70
N ALA A 127 -10.21 -9.25 15.84
CA ALA A 127 -11.21 -8.31 16.36
C ALA A 127 -10.60 -6.94 16.68
N GLY A 128 -9.43 -6.91 17.32
CA GLY A 128 -8.70 -5.68 17.63
C GLY A 128 -8.30 -4.92 16.36
N GLU A 129 -7.80 -5.62 15.34
CA GLU A 129 -7.45 -4.98 14.06
C GLU A 129 -8.68 -4.40 13.35
N GLN A 130 -9.80 -5.11 13.36
CA GLN A 130 -11.05 -4.60 12.78
C GLN A 130 -11.52 -3.32 13.49
N GLU A 131 -11.39 -3.25 14.82
CA GLU A 131 -11.71 -2.04 15.58
C GLU A 131 -10.77 -0.88 15.24
N LEU A 132 -9.46 -1.13 15.18
CA LEU A 132 -8.46 -0.13 14.81
C LEU A 132 -8.70 0.39 13.40
N PHE A 133 -8.89 -0.50 12.43
CA PHE A 133 -9.19 -0.15 11.05
C PHE A 133 -10.45 0.71 10.94
N ALA A 134 -11.55 0.29 11.58
CA ALA A 134 -12.81 1.04 11.56
C ALA A 134 -12.67 2.46 12.14
N ARG A 135 -11.78 2.63 13.13
CA ARG A 135 -11.54 3.92 13.79
C ARG A 135 -10.62 4.85 12.98
N PHE A 136 -9.53 4.33 12.44
CA PHE A 136 -8.45 5.16 11.92
C PHE A 136 -8.41 5.26 10.39
N TYR A 137 -8.88 4.25 9.66
CA TYR A 137 -8.91 4.29 8.20
C TYR A 137 -9.74 5.47 7.63
N PRO A 138 -10.91 5.84 8.19
CA PRO A 138 -11.63 7.03 7.73
C PRO A 138 -10.85 8.35 7.94
N VAL A 139 -9.99 8.40 8.96
CA VAL A 139 -9.12 9.56 9.23
C VAL A 139 -8.00 9.63 8.20
N GLU A 140 -7.36 8.51 7.89
CA GLU A 140 -6.34 8.40 6.84
C GLU A 140 -6.88 8.88 5.48
N MET A 141 -8.07 8.40 5.11
CA MET A 141 -8.73 8.69 3.84
C MET A 141 -9.43 10.07 3.80
N SER A 142 -9.46 10.82 4.91
CA SER A 142 -10.18 12.08 4.99
C SER A 142 -9.64 13.11 3.99
N PRO A 143 -10.48 13.69 3.10
CA PRO A 143 -10.06 14.74 2.19
C PRO A 143 -9.96 16.12 2.86
N THR A 144 -10.44 16.27 4.09
CA THR A 144 -10.51 17.57 4.78
C THR A 144 -9.39 17.78 5.79
N LEU A 145 -8.78 16.71 6.28
CA LEU A 145 -7.68 16.80 7.24
C LEU A 145 -6.34 16.92 6.53
N SER A 146 -5.50 17.85 7.00
CA SER A 146 -4.12 17.96 6.56
C SER A 146 -3.26 16.80 7.06
N ALA A 147 -2.10 16.59 6.44
CA ALA A 147 -1.14 15.57 6.89
C ALA A 147 -0.70 15.80 8.35
N ALA A 148 -0.56 17.05 8.79
CA ALA A 148 -0.19 17.38 10.17
C ALA A 148 -1.30 17.01 11.17
N GLU A 149 -2.57 17.19 10.81
CA GLU A 149 -3.71 16.82 11.64
C GLU A 149 -3.90 15.28 11.70
N LYS A 150 -3.60 14.57 10.61
CA LYS A 150 -3.66 13.10 10.55
C LYS A 150 -2.53 12.41 11.31
N LEU A 151 -1.35 13.03 11.39
CA LEU A 151 -0.13 12.45 11.94
C LEU A 151 -0.32 11.73 13.30
N PRO A 152 -0.86 12.36 14.36
CA PRO A 152 -1.01 11.70 15.66
C PRO A 152 -1.95 10.48 15.61
N PHE A 153 -2.92 10.47 14.70
CA PHE A 153 -3.83 9.33 14.52
C PHE A 153 -3.13 8.17 13.82
N MET A 154 -2.28 8.44 12.83
CA MET A 154 -1.50 7.41 12.16
C MET A 154 -0.45 6.80 13.10
N GLU A 155 0.22 7.63 13.91
CA GLU A 155 1.11 7.12 14.95
C GLU A 155 0.36 6.26 15.97
N GLN A 156 -0.82 6.69 16.43
CA GLN A 156 -1.62 5.91 17.36
C GLN A 156 -2.09 4.58 16.76
N TRP A 157 -2.56 4.58 15.52
CA TRP A 157 -3.08 3.38 14.86
C TRP A 157 -2.00 2.32 14.74
N TRP A 158 -0.86 2.64 14.11
CA TRP A 158 0.22 1.68 13.90
C TRP A 158 0.83 1.18 15.21
N ASN A 159 1.05 2.07 16.20
CA ASN A 159 1.53 1.63 17.51
C ASN A 159 0.55 0.68 18.20
N SER A 160 -0.76 0.90 18.05
CA SER A 160 -1.79 0.04 18.62
C SER A 160 -1.85 -1.32 17.91
N ALA A 161 -1.76 -1.34 16.59
CA ALA A 161 -1.70 -2.57 15.80
C ALA A 161 -0.47 -3.41 16.15
N HIS A 162 0.71 -2.77 16.27
CA HIS A 162 1.94 -3.42 16.70
C HIS A 162 1.85 -3.93 18.14
N ALA A 163 1.23 -3.17 19.05
CA ALA A 163 1.04 -3.59 20.44
C ALA A 163 0.16 -4.84 20.55
N LEU A 164 -0.87 -4.99 19.72
CA LEU A 164 -1.69 -6.21 19.68
C LEU A 164 -0.84 -7.45 19.33
N LEU A 165 0.06 -7.35 18.36
CA LEU A 165 0.93 -8.48 17.98
C LEU A 165 1.85 -8.89 19.14
N VAL A 166 2.35 -7.92 19.91
CA VAL A 166 3.19 -8.16 21.09
C VAL A 166 2.39 -8.74 22.26
N GLU A 167 1.25 -8.13 22.59
CA GLU A 167 0.37 -8.57 23.68
C GLU A 167 -0.05 -10.03 23.50
N TYR A 168 -0.43 -10.41 22.28
CA TYR A 168 -0.86 -11.76 21.94
C TYR A 168 0.28 -12.72 21.58
N LYS A 169 1.54 -12.32 21.79
CA LYS A 169 2.73 -13.16 21.67
C LYS A 169 2.85 -13.86 20.31
N LEU A 170 2.69 -13.09 19.23
CA LEU A 170 2.91 -13.59 17.88
C LEU A 170 4.26 -14.31 17.77
N THR A 171 4.28 -15.49 17.14
CA THR A 171 5.52 -16.20 16.85
C THR A 171 5.94 -16.06 15.39
N LYS A 172 7.24 -16.21 15.13
CA LYS A 172 7.78 -16.25 13.77
C LYS A 172 7.11 -17.34 12.91
N ASP A 173 6.91 -18.52 13.48
CA ASP A 173 6.22 -19.63 12.80
C ASP A 173 4.78 -19.27 12.41
N GLN A 174 4.08 -18.47 13.22
CA GLN A 174 2.73 -18.00 12.88
C GLN A 174 2.74 -17.03 11.71
N VAL A 175 3.78 -16.19 11.57
CA VAL A 175 3.95 -15.32 10.39
C VAL A 175 4.11 -16.17 9.13
N GLU A 176 5.01 -17.14 9.15
CA GLU A 176 5.25 -18.03 8.01
C GLU A 176 3.99 -18.84 7.63
N GLN A 177 3.27 -19.37 8.63
CA GLN A 177 2.01 -20.07 8.43
C GLN A 177 0.91 -19.16 7.87
N ALA A 178 0.79 -17.92 8.36
CA ALA A 178 -0.18 -16.96 7.87
C ALA A 178 0.06 -16.63 6.39
N VAL A 179 1.32 -16.44 5.98
CA VAL A 179 1.68 -16.22 4.57
C VAL A 179 1.43 -17.46 3.72
N ALA A 180 1.73 -18.65 4.23
CA ALA A 180 1.53 -19.89 3.50
C ALA A 180 0.05 -20.22 3.24
N LEU A 181 -0.83 -19.89 4.19
CA LEU A 181 -2.28 -20.10 4.12
C LEU A 181 -3.04 -18.94 3.48
N GLY A 182 -2.48 -17.73 3.55
CA GLY A 182 -3.08 -16.52 3.01
C GLY A 182 -3.14 -16.48 1.48
N SER A 183 -3.88 -15.51 0.95
CA SER A 183 -4.12 -15.36 -0.50
C SER A 183 -3.39 -14.18 -1.14
N LEU A 184 -2.40 -13.56 -0.48
CA LEU A 184 -1.73 -12.37 -0.99
C LEU A 184 -1.14 -12.64 -2.37
N SER A 185 -1.61 -11.89 -3.36
CA SER A 185 -1.16 -11.97 -4.73
C SER A 185 -0.35 -10.74 -5.14
N PHE A 186 0.42 -10.89 -6.21
CA PHE A 186 1.16 -9.80 -6.85
C PHE A 186 0.44 -9.32 -8.11
N ARG A 187 0.59 -8.04 -8.44
CA ARG A 187 0.03 -7.49 -9.68
C ARG A 187 0.57 -8.22 -10.90
N HIS A 188 -0.29 -8.39 -11.90
CA HIS A 188 0.12 -8.90 -13.20
C HIS A 188 1.31 -8.09 -13.75
N GLY A 189 2.35 -8.77 -14.25
CA GLY A 189 3.60 -8.15 -14.68
C GLY A 189 4.70 -8.07 -13.63
N PHE A 190 4.46 -8.52 -12.38
CA PHE A 190 5.47 -8.52 -11.31
C PHE A 190 6.76 -9.28 -11.69
N HIS A 191 6.68 -10.56 -12.06
CA HIS A 191 7.89 -11.34 -12.37
C HIS A 191 8.70 -10.79 -13.55
N PRO A 192 8.09 -10.47 -14.72
CA PRO A 192 8.84 -9.88 -15.83
C PRO A 192 9.50 -8.55 -15.46
N LEU A 193 8.84 -7.69 -14.68
CA LEU A 193 9.39 -6.43 -14.20
C LEU A 193 10.61 -6.64 -13.30
N PHE A 194 10.51 -7.48 -12.28
CA PHE A 194 11.61 -7.72 -11.34
C PHE A 194 12.78 -8.44 -12.01
N LYS A 195 12.49 -9.36 -12.95
CA LYS A 195 13.51 -9.95 -13.80
C LYS A 195 14.24 -8.89 -14.63
N LEU A 196 13.52 -7.97 -15.28
CA LEU A 196 14.10 -6.89 -16.06
C LEU A 196 15.02 -6.00 -15.20
N LEU A 197 14.55 -5.61 -14.02
CA LEU A 197 15.32 -4.78 -13.08
C LEU A 197 16.62 -5.48 -12.65
N ASN A 198 16.54 -6.76 -12.31
CA ASN A 198 17.71 -7.56 -11.97
C ASN A 198 18.68 -7.71 -13.16
N ASP A 199 18.18 -8.04 -14.35
CA ASP A 199 18.99 -8.20 -15.57
C ASP A 199 19.68 -6.88 -15.98
N GLN A 200 19.09 -5.72 -15.66
CA GLN A 200 19.67 -4.40 -15.88
C GLN A 200 20.49 -3.88 -14.68
N GLN A 201 20.62 -4.66 -13.59
CA GLN A 201 21.32 -4.27 -12.36
C GLN A 201 20.81 -2.93 -11.79
N VAL A 202 19.49 -2.72 -11.88
CA VAL A 202 18.80 -1.55 -11.35
C VAL A 202 18.42 -1.81 -9.88
N PRO A 203 18.96 -1.03 -8.93
CA PRO A 203 18.58 -1.14 -7.52
C PRO A 203 17.10 -0.84 -7.36
N THR A 204 16.42 -1.64 -6.55
CA THR A 204 14.98 -1.56 -6.30
C THR A 204 14.74 -1.56 -4.80
N LEU A 205 14.28 -0.42 -4.28
CA LEU A 205 13.83 -0.30 -2.91
C LEU A 205 12.33 -0.59 -2.84
N ILE A 206 11.93 -1.60 -2.07
CA ILE A 206 10.56 -1.76 -1.61
C ILE A 206 10.44 -1.04 -0.26
N PHE A 207 9.71 0.07 -0.22
CA PHE A 207 9.56 0.89 0.97
C PHE A 207 8.11 0.92 1.45
N SER A 208 7.83 0.12 2.47
CA SER A 208 6.46 -0.13 2.93
C SER A 208 6.26 0.35 4.37
N ALA A 209 5.03 0.81 4.65
CA ALA A 209 4.53 1.01 6.02
C ALA A 209 3.92 -0.27 6.61
N GLY A 210 4.01 -1.39 5.88
CA GLY A 210 3.52 -2.70 6.25
C GLY A 210 4.42 -3.41 7.27
N LEU A 211 4.40 -4.74 7.22
CA LEU A 211 5.17 -5.63 8.09
C LEU A 211 6.28 -6.30 7.28
N TYR A 212 7.55 -6.01 7.60
CA TYR A 212 8.71 -6.53 6.88
C TYR A 212 8.67 -8.06 6.77
N ASP A 213 8.47 -8.76 7.89
CA ASP A 213 8.54 -10.22 7.94
C ASP A 213 7.48 -10.90 7.05
N VAL A 214 6.29 -10.28 6.96
CA VAL A 214 5.22 -10.72 6.06
C VAL A 214 5.57 -10.46 4.61
N ILE A 215 6.05 -9.25 4.30
CA ILE A 215 6.45 -8.85 2.93
C ILE A 215 7.59 -9.74 2.44
N HIS A 216 8.60 -9.94 3.28
CA HIS A 216 9.75 -10.76 2.98
C HIS A 216 9.34 -12.22 2.72
N ALA A 217 8.55 -12.82 3.63
CA ALA A 217 8.05 -14.18 3.43
C ALA A 217 7.18 -14.33 2.16
N ALA A 218 6.37 -13.31 1.83
CA ALA A 218 5.56 -13.31 0.62
C ALA A 218 6.42 -13.22 -0.66
N LEU A 219 7.42 -12.34 -0.69
CA LEU A 219 8.36 -12.22 -1.80
C LEU A 219 9.15 -13.52 -2.02
N GLU A 220 9.70 -14.11 -0.96
CA GLU A 220 10.44 -15.37 -1.05
C GLU A 220 9.58 -16.49 -1.62
N ARG A 221 8.36 -16.65 -1.09
CA ARG A 221 7.40 -17.63 -1.59
C ARG A 221 7.11 -17.43 -3.07
N GLU A 222 6.85 -16.20 -3.50
CA GLU A 222 6.50 -15.89 -4.88
C GLU A 222 7.66 -16.19 -5.84
N PHE A 223 8.88 -15.75 -5.52
CA PHE A 223 10.06 -16.07 -6.32
C PHE A 223 10.41 -17.56 -6.35
N THR A 224 10.20 -18.29 -5.24
CA THR A 224 10.33 -19.76 -5.22
C THR A 224 9.32 -20.43 -6.15
N VAL A 225 8.05 -20.00 -6.12
CA VAL A 225 6.99 -20.55 -6.98
C VAL A 225 7.31 -20.31 -8.46
N GLU A 226 7.73 -19.11 -8.81
CA GLU A 226 8.08 -18.77 -10.19
C GLU A 226 9.32 -19.53 -10.69
N SER A 227 10.34 -19.69 -9.84
CA SER A 227 11.54 -20.45 -10.19
C SER A 227 11.22 -21.92 -10.50
N LYS A 228 10.30 -22.53 -9.72
CA LYS A 228 9.80 -23.89 -9.95
C LYS A 228 9.01 -24.00 -11.26
N ARG A 229 8.17 -23.01 -11.59
CA ARG A 229 7.42 -22.96 -12.85
C ARG A 229 8.34 -22.91 -14.07
N ASN A 230 9.45 -22.18 -13.97
CA ASN A 230 10.41 -22.00 -15.05
C ASN A 230 11.45 -23.13 -15.17
N GLY A 231 11.29 -24.23 -14.42
CA GLY A 231 12.13 -25.43 -14.54
C GLY A 231 13.57 -25.26 -14.04
N SER A 232 13.84 -24.22 -13.23
CA SER A 232 15.17 -24.02 -12.64
C SER A 232 15.33 -24.97 -11.45
N SER A 233 16.12 -26.03 -11.63
CA SER A 233 16.38 -27.08 -10.64
C SER A 233 17.44 -26.71 -9.58
N THR A 234 17.77 -25.43 -9.39
CA THR A 234 18.71 -25.01 -8.35
C THR A 234 18.03 -25.09 -6.98
N VAL A 235 17.90 -26.32 -6.46
CA VAL A 235 17.59 -26.64 -5.07
C VAL A 235 18.87 -26.44 -4.26
N ASN A 236 19.27 -25.18 -4.08
CA ASN A 236 19.89 -24.80 -2.83
C ASN A 236 18.79 -24.06 -2.07
N ASN A 237 18.64 -24.31 -0.77
CA ASN A 237 17.61 -23.73 0.11
C ASN A 237 17.74 -22.20 0.33
N GLN A 238 18.22 -21.48 -0.69
CA GLN A 238 18.35 -20.04 -0.79
C GLN A 238 17.86 -19.63 -2.19
N THR A 239 16.55 -19.77 -2.42
CA THR A 239 15.91 -18.73 -3.23
C THR A 239 15.85 -17.55 -2.30
N SER A 240 16.54 -16.48 -2.69
CA SER A 240 16.58 -15.20 -1.99
C SER A 240 16.02 -14.20 -2.98
N THR A 241 15.21 -13.29 -2.50
CA THR A 241 14.88 -12.02 -3.16
C THR A 241 16.15 -11.51 -3.87
N SER A 242 16.02 -11.13 -5.15
CA SER A 242 17.17 -10.78 -5.98
C SER A 242 18.06 -9.73 -5.31
N SER A 243 19.38 -9.83 -5.46
CA SER A 243 20.33 -8.97 -4.71
C SER A 243 20.22 -7.48 -5.04
N ASN A 244 19.54 -7.11 -6.13
CA ASN A 244 19.22 -5.73 -6.46
C ASN A 244 17.99 -5.19 -5.73
N VAL A 245 17.29 -6.01 -4.95
CA VAL A 245 16.07 -5.63 -4.21
C VAL A 245 16.41 -5.50 -2.73
N HIS A 246 15.95 -4.40 -2.13
CA HIS A 246 16.04 -4.18 -0.70
C HIS A 246 14.69 -3.77 -0.14
N VAL A 247 14.33 -4.30 1.02
CA VAL A 247 13.04 -4.03 1.66
C VAL A 247 13.28 -3.20 2.92
N VAL A 248 12.62 -2.06 3.01
CA VAL A 248 12.53 -1.25 4.23
C VAL A 248 11.07 -1.20 4.67
N SER A 249 10.79 -1.71 5.87
CA SER A 249 9.45 -1.82 6.44
C SER A 249 9.53 -2.03 7.96
N ASN A 250 8.40 -2.17 8.64
CA ASN A 250 8.37 -2.42 10.09
C ASN A 250 8.80 -3.87 10.36
N MET A 251 10.04 -4.06 10.81
CA MET A 251 10.62 -5.38 11.10
C MET A 251 10.40 -5.80 12.54
N MET A 252 9.88 -7.01 12.72
CA MET A 252 9.64 -7.58 14.04
C MET A 252 10.96 -8.00 14.69
N ARG A 253 11.10 -7.75 15.98
CA ARG A 253 12.17 -8.29 16.82
C ARG A 253 11.62 -9.49 17.57
N PHE A 254 12.20 -10.67 17.33
CA PHE A 254 11.83 -11.92 18.00
C PHE A 254 12.87 -12.29 19.06
N ASP A 255 12.41 -12.87 20.17
CA ASP A 255 13.26 -13.47 21.19
C ASP A 255 13.88 -14.80 20.74
N THR A 256 14.69 -15.42 21.61
CA THR A 256 15.32 -16.72 21.34
C THR A 256 14.35 -17.89 21.15
N GLN A 257 13.10 -17.75 21.58
CA GLN A 257 12.02 -18.73 21.39
C GLN A 257 11.17 -18.41 20.15
N GLY A 258 11.50 -17.35 19.41
CA GLY A 258 10.75 -16.93 18.23
C GLY A 258 9.46 -16.19 18.54
N VAL A 259 9.29 -15.64 19.75
CA VAL A 259 8.14 -14.81 20.15
C VAL A 259 8.49 -13.33 19.96
N ILE A 260 7.57 -12.54 19.40
CA ILE A 260 7.80 -11.11 19.19
C ILE A 260 7.98 -10.35 20.52
N GLU A 261 8.97 -9.46 20.59
CA GLU A 261 9.21 -8.54 21.71
C GLU A 261 8.96 -7.08 21.33
N GLY A 262 8.80 -6.80 20.04
CA GLY A 262 8.56 -5.46 19.51
C GLY A 262 9.01 -5.34 18.06
N PHE A 263 9.34 -4.12 17.65
CA PHE A 263 9.81 -3.81 16.31
C PHE A 263 11.19 -3.14 16.35
N GLU A 264 11.93 -3.27 15.25
CA GLU A 264 13.23 -2.66 15.04
C GLU A 264 13.11 -1.23 14.54
N GLY A 265 14.02 -0.37 14.99
CA GLY A 265 14.14 1.00 14.49
C GLY A 265 12.94 1.90 14.80
N LYS A 266 12.68 2.86 13.89
CA LYS A 266 11.58 3.82 14.01
C LYS A 266 10.37 3.30 13.25
N LEU A 267 9.18 3.51 13.82
CA LEU A 267 7.92 3.19 13.17
C LEU A 267 7.82 3.85 11.79
N ILE A 268 7.45 3.07 10.77
CA ILE A 268 7.11 3.54 9.43
C ILE A 268 5.59 3.46 9.27
N HIS A 269 4.96 4.59 8.94
CA HIS A 269 3.54 4.69 8.65
C HIS A 269 3.32 5.53 7.37
N SER A 270 2.08 5.66 6.92
CA SER A 270 1.74 6.28 5.62
C SER A 270 2.19 7.74 5.44
N LEU A 271 2.60 8.46 6.49
CA LEU A 271 2.95 9.89 6.42
C LEU A 271 4.43 10.20 6.67
N ASN A 272 5.26 9.19 6.95
CA ASN A 272 6.67 9.41 7.31
C ASN A 272 7.70 8.68 6.43
N LYS A 273 7.26 8.08 5.31
CA LYS A 273 8.15 7.41 4.35
C LYS A 273 9.07 8.43 3.66
N ASN A 274 10.36 8.36 3.96
CA ASN A 274 11.41 9.14 3.29
C ASN A 274 12.71 8.32 3.22
N ALA A 275 13.39 8.36 2.09
CA ALA A 275 14.56 7.51 1.80
C ALA A 275 15.83 7.89 2.58
N ARG A 276 15.77 8.83 3.55
CA ARG A 276 16.87 9.04 4.49
C ARG A 276 17.22 7.78 5.28
N VAL A 277 16.27 6.86 5.43
CA VAL A 277 16.48 5.54 6.02
C VAL A 277 17.54 4.70 5.29
N LEU A 278 17.84 5.02 4.02
CA LEU A 278 18.88 4.36 3.25
C LEU A 278 20.27 4.94 3.46
N LEU A 279 20.38 6.16 4.01
CA LEU A 279 21.68 6.78 4.26
C LEU A 279 22.45 5.87 5.22
N ASP A 280 23.68 5.52 4.84
CA ASP A 280 24.59 4.64 5.58
C ASP A 280 24.12 3.16 5.70
N SER A 281 23.15 2.72 4.88
CA SER A 281 22.77 1.31 4.79
C SER A 281 23.75 0.49 3.93
N PRO A 282 23.94 -0.83 4.16
CA PRO A 282 24.74 -1.68 3.26
C PRO A 282 24.24 -1.62 1.81
N PHE A 283 22.92 -1.53 1.62
CA PHE A 283 22.30 -1.38 0.30
C PHE A 283 22.77 -0.11 -0.43
N TRP A 284 23.03 0.98 0.30
CA TRP A 284 23.57 2.22 -0.27
C TRP A 284 24.91 1.98 -0.96
N GLU A 285 25.85 1.36 -0.25
CA GLU A 285 27.21 1.12 -0.74
C GLU A 285 27.23 0.03 -1.82
N GLU A 286 26.56 -1.11 -1.57
CA GLU A 286 26.55 -2.27 -2.47
C GLU A 286 25.93 -1.95 -3.84
N CYS A 287 24.87 -1.12 -3.85
CA CYS A 287 24.17 -0.73 -5.09
C CYS A 287 24.67 0.60 -5.70
N GLN A 288 25.68 1.23 -5.09
CA GLN A 288 26.25 2.51 -5.52
C GLN A 288 25.17 3.59 -5.66
N LEU A 289 24.31 3.72 -4.66
CA LEU A 289 23.14 4.60 -4.72
C LEU A 289 23.50 6.07 -4.91
N GLU A 290 24.73 6.49 -4.57
CA GLU A 290 25.24 7.82 -4.85
C GLU A 290 25.28 8.17 -6.35
N LYS A 291 25.37 7.14 -7.21
CA LYS A 291 25.37 7.28 -8.68
C LYS A 291 23.96 7.18 -9.28
N ARG A 292 22.98 6.73 -8.51
CA ARG A 292 21.60 6.51 -8.99
C ARG A 292 20.78 7.80 -8.89
N ARG A 293 21.03 8.71 -9.84
CA ARG A 293 20.48 10.08 -9.83
C ARG A 293 19.06 10.20 -10.37
N ASN A 294 18.54 9.18 -11.05
CA ASN A 294 17.20 9.17 -11.63
C ASN A 294 16.31 8.19 -10.88
N VAL A 295 15.19 8.66 -10.33
CA VAL A 295 14.31 7.83 -9.50
C VAL A 295 12.97 7.59 -10.20
N LEU A 296 12.65 6.32 -10.45
CA LEU A 296 11.29 5.92 -10.79
C LEU A 296 10.58 5.51 -9.50
N LEU A 297 9.59 6.29 -9.09
CA LEU A 297 8.84 6.11 -7.85
C LEU A 297 7.46 5.53 -8.16
N LEU A 298 7.11 4.42 -7.51
CA LEU A 298 5.81 3.75 -7.63
C LEU A 298 5.09 3.80 -6.28
N GLY A 299 3.86 4.27 -6.23
CA GLY A 299 3.05 4.26 -5.01
C GLY A 299 1.56 4.35 -5.31
N ASP A 300 0.73 4.12 -4.32
CA ASP A 300 -0.73 4.20 -4.45
C ASP A 300 -1.33 5.28 -3.55
N SER A 301 -0.55 5.88 -2.64
CA SER A 301 -1.03 6.87 -1.68
C SER A 301 -0.28 8.21 -1.79
N PRO A 302 -0.90 9.36 -1.46
CA PRO A 302 -0.21 10.66 -1.43
C PRO A 302 1.09 10.67 -0.61
N GLY A 303 1.16 9.87 0.45
CA GLY A 303 2.35 9.73 1.29
C GLY A 303 3.56 9.12 0.58
N ASP A 304 3.32 8.29 -0.45
CA ASP A 304 4.39 7.62 -1.20
C ASP A 304 5.17 8.58 -2.09
N THR A 305 4.58 9.71 -2.48
CA THR A 305 5.25 10.74 -3.31
C THR A 305 6.54 11.28 -2.69
N ARG A 306 6.70 11.08 -1.37
CA ARG A 306 7.81 11.52 -0.53
C ARG A 306 8.88 10.44 -0.31
N MET A 307 8.68 9.21 -0.81
CA MET A 307 9.64 8.11 -0.59
C MET A 307 11.04 8.44 -1.09
N ALA A 308 11.20 9.26 -2.12
CA ALA A 308 12.51 9.70 -2.62
C ALA A 308 13.14 10.87 -1.82
N GLU A 309 12.42 11.47 -0.86
CA GLU A 309 12.95 12.58 -0.06
C GLU A 309 14.18 12.13 0.74
N GLY A 310 15.22 12.96 0.73
CA GLY A 310 16.50 12.66 1.37
C GLY A 310 17.55 12.08 0.42
N LEU A 311 17.14 11.62 -0.77
CA LEU A 311 18.07 11.25 -1.83
C LEU A 311 18.53 12.49 -2.60
N ASN A 312 19.75 12.44 -3.10
CA ASN A 312 20.27 13.43 -4.02
C ASN A 312 19.90 12.99 -5.46
N ALA A 313 18.64 13.18 -5.84
CA ALA A 313 18.13 12.84 -7.17
C ALA A 313 18.15 14.06 -8.10
N ASP A 314 18.53 13.86 -9.35
CA ASP A 314 18.47 14.88 -10.40
C ASP A 314 17.09 14.95 -11.04
N GLU A 315 16.41 13.81 -11.17
CA GLU A 315 15.08 13.74 -11.76
C GLU A 315 14.26 12.58 -11.17
N ILE A 316 12.96 12.81 -11.02
CA ILE A 316 12.03 11.85 -10.42
C ILE A 316 10.79 11.74 -11.31
N ILE A 317 10.48 10.53 -11.76
CA ILE A 317 9.20 10.18 -12.37
C ILE A 317 8.35 9.46 -11.32
N ARG A 318 7.18 10.01 -11.01
CA ARG A 318 6.23 9.43 -10.06
C ARG A 318 5.09 8.75 -10.81
N VAL A 319 4.85 7.49 -10.50
CA VAL A 319 3.75 6.67 -11.03
C VAL A 319 2.82 6.30 -9.88
N GLY A 320 1.56 6.76 -9.97
CA GLY A 320 0.52 6.57 -8.97
C GLY A 320 -0.48 5.48 -9.36
N PHE A 321 -0.76 4.53 -8.48
CA PHE A 321 -1.83 3.54 -8.65
C PHE A 321 -3.12 4.03 -7.98
N LEU A 322 -4.00 4.67 -8.75
CA LEU A 322 -5.33 5.09 -8.26
C LEU A 322 -6.31 3.93 -8.42
N ASN A 323 -6.35 3.09 -7.39
CA ASN A 323 -7.05 1.80 -7.45
C ASN A 323 -8.58 1.90 -7.41
N VAL A 324 -9.10 2.81 -6.59
CA VAL A 324 -10.53 3.03 -6.32
C VAL A 324 -10.81 4.53 -6.25
N HIS A 325 -12.10 4.92 -6.27
CA HIS A 325 -12.53 6.32 -6.21
C HIS A 325 -11.88 7.19 -7.30
N VAL A 326 -11.74 6.60 -8.50
CA VAL A 326 -11.01 7.24 -9.60
C VAL A 326 -11.65 8.56 -9.99
N ASP A 327 -12.98 8.60 -10.06
CA ASP A 327 -13.69 9.80 -10.49
C ASP A 327 -13.54 10.95 -9.46
N GLU A 328 -13.43 10.64 -8.17
CA GLU A 328 -13.28 11.64 -7.10
C GLU A 328 -11.84 12.08 -6.87
N LYS A 329 -10.85 11.22 -7.16
CA LYS A 329 -9.44 11.42 -6.76
C LYS A 329 -8.47 11.65 -7.91
N LEU A 330 -8.91 11.52 -9.16
CA LEU A 330 -8.01 11.61 -10.30
C LEU A 330 -7.26 12.96 -10.36
N ASP A 331 -7.96 14.08 -10.17
CA ASP A 331 -7.33 15.41 -10.23
C ASP A 331 -6.24 15.56 -9.15
N GLU A 332 -6.54 15.15 -7.91
CA GLU A 332 -5.56 15.12 -6.81
C GLU A 332 -4.34 14.26 -7.15
N TYR A 333 -4.54 13.10 -7.77
CA TYR A 333 -3.44 12.22 -8.17
C TYR A 333 -2.62 12.79 -9.33
N LEU A 334 -3.23 13.50 -10.27
CA LEU A 334 -2.51 14.13 -11.39
C LEU A 334 -1.67 15.34 -10.94
N ASP A 335 -2.03 15.99 -9.82
CA ASP A 335 -1.20 17.01 -9.18
C ASP A 335 0.02 16.41 -8.46
N LEU A 336 -0.09 15.16 -7.99
CA LEU A 336 0.91 14.47 -7.17
C LEU A 336 1.85 13.56 -7.98
N TYR A 337 1.36 12.98 -9.06
CA TYR A 337 2.05 11.97 -9.87
C TYR A 337 2.16 12.40 -11.34
N ASP A 338 3.28 12.10 -11.97
CA ASP A 338 3.49 12.36 -13.40
C ASP A 338 2.60 11.46 -14.26
N VAL A 339 2.41 10.22 -13.81
CA VAL A 339 1.60 9.18 -14.45
C VAL A 339 0.66 8.56 -13.43
N VAL A 340 -0.63 8.44 -13.76
CA VAL A 340 -1.64 7.78 -12.94
C VAL A 340 -2.18 6.56 -13.68
N PHE A 341 -2.09 5.41 -13.03
CA PHE A 341 -2.75 4.19 -13.45
C PHE A 341 -4.04 3.98 -12.67
N THR A 342 -5.16 3.91 -13.36
CA THR A 342 -6.49 3.81 -12.74
C THR A 342 -7.02 2.37 -12.72
N HIS A 343 -7.96 2.09 -11.82
CA HIS A 343 -8.76 0.86 -11.81
C HIS A 343 -7.93 -0.44 -11.68
N ASP A 344 -7.05 -0.47 -10.67
CA ASP A 344 -6.26 -1.65 -10.29
C ASP A 344 -5.38 -2.21 -11.43
N ALA A 345 -4.69 -1.32 -12.15
CA ALA A 345 -3.89 -1.64 -13.33
C ALA A 345 -2.73 -2.62 -13.07
N SER A 346 -2.27 -3.31 -14.11
CA SER A 346 -1.08 -4.18 -14.07
C SER A 346 0.23 -3.38 -14.01
N LEU A 347 1.35 -4.06 -13.68
CA LEU A 347 2.71 -3.51 -13.72
C LEU A 347 3.33 -3.50 -15.13
N VAL A 348 2.65 -4.04 -16.15
CA VAL A 348 3.19 -4.12 -17.53
C VAL A 348 3.58 -2.74 -18.10
N PRO A 349 2.79 -1.66 -17.94
CA PRO A 349 3.22 -0.35 -18.40
C PRO A 349 4.49 0.16 -17.70
N VAL A 350 4.70 -0.16 -16.42
CA VAL A 350 5.95 0.17 -15.70
C VAL A 350 7.14 -0.54 -16.33
N GLN A 351 7.00 -1.84 -16.63
CA GLN A 351 8.03 -2.60 -17.33
C GLN A 351 8.38 -1.93 -18.67
N MET A 352 7.38 -1.54 -19.46
CA MET A 352 7.61 -0.86 -20.75
C MET A 352 8.34 0.49 -20.58
N LEU A 353 8.04 1.25 -19.53
CA LEU A 353 8.77 2.49 -19.23
C LEU A 353 10.25 2.19 -18.94
N ILE A 354 10.54 1.20 -18.10
CA ILE A 354 11.93 0.82 -17.78
C ILE A 354 12.66 0.29 -19.02
N GLU A 355 12.00 -0.50 -19.87
CA GLU A 355 12.58 -0.93 -21.14
C GLU A 355 13.01 0.27 -21.98
N GLN A 356 12.15 1.29 -22.12
CA GLN A 356 12.44 2.53 -22.83
C GLN A 356 13.58 3.34 -22.19
N MET A 357 13.62 3.43 -20.86
CA MET A 357 14.69 4.11 -20.11
C MET A 357 16.05 3.43 -20.31
N THR A 358 16.06 2.11 -20.54
CA THR A 358 17.29 1.29 -20.56
C THR A 358 17.76 0.88 -21.97
N VAL A 359 17.02 1.21 -23.05
CA VAL A 359 17.38 0.85 -24.45
C VAL A 359 18.79 1.30 -24.83
N SER A 360 19.20 2.53 -24.48
CA SER A 360 20.49 3.09 -24.90
C SER A 360 21.70 2.40 -24.26
N SER A 361 21.53 1.74 -23.11
CA SER A 361 22.61 0.99 -22.44
C SER A 361 23.03 -0.27 -23.22
N LYS A 362 22.12 -0.87 -24.01
CA LYS A 362 22.42 -2.04 -24.86
C LYS A 362 23.25 -1.70 -26.10
N ALA A 363 23.15 -0.46 -26.60
CA ALA A 363 23.89 -0.01 -27.78
C ALA A 363 25.34 0.42 -27.49
N LYS A 364 25.65 0.81 -26.24
CA LYS A 364 27.00 1.22 -25.81
C LYS A 364 27.90 0.07 -25.34
N LYS A 365 27.34 -1.13 -25.14
CA LYS A 365 28.06 -2.35 -24.67
C LYS A 365 28.42 -3.33 -25.80
N LYS A 366 28.15 -2.99 -27.06
CA LYS A 366 28.71 -3.64 -28.26
C LYS A 366 29.81 -2.76 -28.82
#